data_AF-A0A5C5X2C0-F1
#
_entry.id   AF-A0A5C5X2C0-F1
#
_cell.length_a   1.000
_cell.length_b   1.000
_cell.length_c   1.000
_cell.angle_alpha   90.00
_cell.angle_beta   90.00
_cell.angle_gamma   90.00
#
_symmetry.space_group_name_H-M   'P 1'
#
loop_
_entity.id
_entity.type
_entity.pdbx_description
1 polymer ?
#
loop_
_entity_poly.entity_id
_entity_poly.type
_entity_poly.pdbx_seq_one_letter_code
_entity_poly.pdbx_strand_id
1 'polypeptide(L)'
;MTQLETTLENSRFGIPISEQLATNASLDLTASRILCLTSGRGQTAIHLADRLKDARVVCHVLEAFAASETAELIDECDSNVLLDCSADLPEEEFDLCVLPMSRSGETGLTRDWLQQAYDRLAMNGILVVTIDQKKETWFHHELEKFGKNLTRIPKRKGVVYKLKKLKPLKKLKDFSSEFAFRDREQLIKAVSRPGVFSHRRLDLGARALMESMEIEEGDRVLDIGCGAGVVGLAAAKRASDVSVHFVDSNPRALECALAGAELNGISDVDATLSHDGAIGSEDDDMQGQFDVVLGNPPYYSHFQIAEIFLQSGLKALRPGGRIQIVTKNEEWLQARMEQLFDEATTTECRGYAIVSAIQRGS
;
A
#
# COMPACT_ATOMS: atom_id res chain seq x y z
N MET A 1 -22.25 -9.46 -25.19
CA MET A 1 -21.63 -8.91 -23.98
C MET A 1 -20.38 -9.72 -23.72
N THR A 2 -19.26 -9.08 -23.42
CA THR A 2 -18.04 -9.78 -22.99
C THR A 2 -18.28 -10.44 -21.63
N GLN A 3 -17.52 -11.49 -21.28
CA GLN A 3 -17.61 -12.13 -19.96
C GLN A 3 -17.42 -11.10 -18.84
N LEU A 4 -16.52 -10.14 -19.05
CA LEU A 4 -16.31 -8.98 -18.20
C LEU A 4 -17.58 -8.12 -18.01
N GLU A 5 -18.32 -7.81 -19.09
CA GLU A 5 -19.57 -7.02 -18.99
C GLU A 5 -20.63 -7.74 -18.16
N THR A 6 -20.76 -9.07 -18.31
CA THR A 6 -21.70 -9.89 -17.53
C THR A 6 -21.28 -10.02 -16.06
N THR A 7 -19.98 -10.12 -15.77
CA THR A 7 -19.47 -10.15 -14.38
C THR A 7 -19.63 -8.79 -13.68
N LEU A 8 -19.43 -7.69 -14.40
CA LEU A 8 -19.53 -6.34 -13.84
C LEU A 8 -20.97 -5.91 -13.53
N GLU A 9 -21.96 -6.40 -14.26
CA GLU A 9 -23.39 -6.19 -13.93
C GLU A 9 -23.79 -6.84 -12.60
N ASN A 10 -23.07 -7.88 -12.17
CA ASN A 10 -23.31 -8.61 -10.92
C ASN A 10 -22.41 -8.17 -9.75
N SER A 11 -21.47 -7.24 -9.98
CA SER A 11 -20.52 -6.77 -8.97
C SER A 11 -21.18 -5.82 -7.96
N ARG A 12 -20.87 -6.02 -6.66
CA ARG A 12 -21.27 -5.09 -5.57
C ARG A 12 -20.66 -3.68 -5.71
N PHE A 13 -19.57 -3.54 -6.47
CA PHE A 13 -18.86 -2.29 -6.67
C PHE A 13 -18.86 -1.88 -8.15
N GLY A 14 -19.25 -0.63 -8.43
CA GLY A 14 -19.22 -0.07 -9.78
C GLY A 14 -17.80 0.22 -10.24
N ILE A 15 -17.56 0.17 -11.56
CA ILE A 15 -16.26 0.50 -12.14
C ILE A 15 -15.93 1.99 -11.89
N PRO A 16 -14.74 2.35 -11.38
CA PRO A 16 -14.33 3.74 -11.23
C PRO A 16 -14.35 4.50 -12.56
N ILE A 17 -14.64 5.81 -12.50
CA ILE A 17 -14.77 6.64 -13.71
C ILE A 17 -13.46 6.69 -14.51
N SER A 18 -12.32 6.84 -13.84
CA SER A 18 -10.98 6.80 -14.45
C SER A 18 -10.77 5.50 -15.23
N GLU A 19 -11.14 4.37 -14.63
CA GLU A 19 -11.03 3.03 -15.23
C GLU A 19 -11.93 2.92 -16.48
N GLN A 20 -13.21 3.30 -16.39
CA GLN A 20 -14.11 3.33 -17.55
C GLN A 20 -13.56 4.19 -18.70
N LEU A 21 -12.97 5.34 -18.38
CA LEU A 21 -12.35 6.20 -19.37
C LEU A 21 -11.13 5.55 -20.01
N ALA A 22 -10.34 4.78 -19.25
CA ALA A 22 -9.15 4.09 -19.72
C ALA A 22 -9.49 2.94 -20.67
N THR A 23 -10.48 2.11 -20.32
CA THR A 23 -11.03 1.08 -21.21
C THR A 23 -11.46 1.68 -22.55
N ASN A 24 -12.29 2.73 -22.51
CA ASN A 24 -12.77 3.37 -23.74
C ASN A 24 -11.66 4.05 -24.55
N ALA A 25 -10.64 4.60 -23.89
CA ALA A 25 -9.54 5.30 -24.55
C ALA A 25 -8.53 4.36 -25.24
N SER A 26 -8.59 3.07 -24.95
CA SER A 26 -7.64 2.05 -25.41
C SER A 26 -8.22 1.06 -26.42
N LEU A 27 -9.52 1.17 -26.75
CA LEU A 27 -10.23 0.33 -27.73
C LEU A 27 -9.54 0.28 -29.12
N ASP A 28 -8.93 1.39 -29.54
CA ASP A 28 -8.30 1.57 -30.85
C ASP A 28 -6.78 1.30 -30.86
N LEU A 29 -6.18 1.05 -29.69
CA LEU A 29 -4.73 0.87 -29.57
C LEU A 29 -4.32 -0.58 -29.80
N THR A 30 -3.09 -0.82 -30.25
CA THR A 30 -2.50 -2.16 -30.37
C THR A 30 -1.09 -2.12 -29.81
N ALA A 31 -0.70 -3.17 -29.09
CA ALA A 31 0.58 -3.29 -28.39
C ALA A 31 0.82 -4.75 -28.02
N SER A 32 2.08 -5.17 -27.95
CA SER A 32 2.45 -6.54 -27.54
C SER A 32 2.79 -6.62 -26.06
N ARG A 33 3.31 -5.53 -25.48
CA ARG A 33 3.63 -5.42 -24.04
C ARG A 33 2.85 -4.26 -23.45
N ILE A 34 1.97 -4.55 -22.49
CA ILE A 34 1.02 -3.59 -21.94
C ILE A 34 1.16 -3.57 -20.41
N LEU A 35 1.35 -2.38 -19.85
CA LEU A 35 1.26 -2.13 -18.42
C LEU A 35 -0.03 -1.36 -18.12
N CYS A 36 -0.81 -1.87 -17.19
CA CYS A 36 -1.98 -1.21 -16.65
C CYS A 36 -1.79 -0.97 -15.15
N LEU A 37 -2.03 0.26 -14.69
CA LEU A 37 -2.40 0.47 -13.29
C LEU A 37 -3.93 0.32 -13.20
N THR A 38 -4.44 0.13 -11.99
CA THR A 38 -5.88 0.09 -11.75
C THR A 38 -6.28 1.02 -10.62
N SER A 39 -7.40 1.71 -10.82
CA SER A 39 -8.14 2.43 -9.77
C SER A 39 -9.32 1.61 -9.23
N GLY A 40 -9.61 0.46 -9.87
CA GLY A 40 -10.59 -0.55 -9.49
C GLY A 40 -9.94 -1.91 -9.30
N ARG A 41 -10.42 -2.93 -10.02
CA ARG A 41 -10.01 -4.35 -9.91
C ARG A 41 -9.31 -4.88 -11.18
N GLY A 42 -8.65 -4.02 -11.95
CA GLY A 42 -7.93 -4.41 -13.17
C GLY A 42 -8.80 -4.53 -14.43
N GLN A 43 -10.00 -3.92 -14.45
CA GLN A 43 -10.94 -4.05 -15.57
C GLN A 43 -10.35 -3.61 -16.92
N THR A 44 -9.53 -2.55 -16.95
CA THR A 44 -8.87 -2.12 -18.19
C THR A 44 -7.86 -3.16 -18.69
N ALA A 45 -7.11 -3.79 -17.78
CA ALA A 45 -6.16 -4.84 -18.12
C ALA A 45 -6.88 -6.06 -18.71
N ILE A 46 -7.94 -6.53 -18.03
CA ILE A 46 -8.76 -7.67 -18.49
C ILE A 46 -9.35 -7.39 -19.87
N HIS A 47 -9.89 -6.19 -20.08
CA HIS A 47 -10.43 -5.80 -21.39
C HIS A 47 -9.36 -5.82 -22.50
N LEU A 48 -8.15 -5.32 -22.21
CA LEU A 48 -7.06 -5.32 -23.19
C LEU A 48 -6.54 -6.73 -23.47
N ALA A 49 -6.45 -7.58 -22.46
CA ALA A 49 -6.05 -8.98 -22.57
C ALA A 49 -7.07 -9.79 -23.39
N ASP A 50 -8.37 -9.55 -23.19
CA ASP A 50 -9.42 -10.19 -23.98
C ASP A 50 -9.37 -9.79 -25.47
N ARG A 51 -9.14 -8.50 -25.75
CA ARG A 51 -9.09 -7.99 -27.13
C ARG A 51 -7.78 -8.33 -27.85
N LEU A 52 -6.66 -8.36 -27.13
CA LEU A 52 -5.32 -8.57 -27.65
C LEU A 52 -4.75 -9.87 -27.09
N LYS A 53 -5.27 -11.02 -27.55
CA LYS A 53 -4.97 -12.36 -27.01
C LYS A 53 -3.47 -12.70 -26.97
N ASP A 54 -2.69 -12.19 -27.93
CA ASP A 54 -1.24 -12.42 -28.01
C ASP A 54 -0.41 -11.39 -27.21
N ALA A 55 -1.04 -10.38 -26.62
CA ALA A 55 -0.35 -9.37 -25.84
C ALA A 55 -0.06 -9.86 -24.41
N ARG A 56 1.13 -9.54 -23.92
CA ARG A 56 1.48 -9.63 -22.51
C ARG A 56 0.89 -8.41 -21.79
N VAL A 57 -0.12 -8.63 -20.96
CA VAL A 57 -0.77 -7.57 -20.18
C VAL A 57 -0.45 -7.75 -18.71
N VAL A 58 0.23 -6.76 -18.12
CA VAL A 58 0.54 -6.71 -16.69
C VAL A 58 -0.38 -5.69 -16.01
N CYS A 59 -1.06 -6.11 -14.95
CA CYS A 59 -1.83 -5.21 -14.08
C CYS A 59 -1.06 -5.00 -12.78
N HIS A 60 -0.53 -3.78 -12.59
CA HIS A 60 0.14 -3.38 -11.36
C HIS A 60 -0.86 -2.84 -10.33
N VAL A 61 -0.68 -3.29 -9.08
CA VAL A 61 -1.36 -2.80 -7.89
C VAL A 61 -0.33 -2.58 -6.78
N LEU A 62 -0.53 -1.54 -5.97
CA LEU A 62 0.39 -1.26 -4.84
C LEU A 62 -0.03 -1.96 -3.55
N GLU A 63 -1.31 -2.31 -3.38
CA GLU A 63 -1.83 -2.82 -2.11
C GLU A 63 -2.28 -4.27 -2.25
N ALA A 64 -1.90 -5.14 -1.33
CA ALA A 64 -2.20 -6.57 -1.34
C ALA A 64 -3.71 -6.85 -1.32
N PHE A 65 -4.52 -6.03 -0.63
CA PHE A 65 -5.98 -6.15 -0.68
C PHE A 65 -6.53 -5.92 -2.10
N ALA A 66 -6.04 -4.88 -2.79
CA ALA A 66 -6.44 -4.61 -4.17
C ALA A 66 -5.91 -5.68 -5.13
N ALA A 67 -4.78 -6.30 -4.81
CA ALA A 67 -4.26 -7.46 -5.52
C ALA A 67 -5.20 -8.66 -5.41
N SER A 68 -5.65 -9.01 -4.19
CA SER A 68 -6.63 -10.09 -3.98
C SER A 68 -7.91 -9.86 -4.80
N GLU A 69 -8.51 -8.66 -4.71
CA GLU A 69 -9.71 -8.30 -5.47
C GLU A 69 -9.50 -8.34 -7.00
N THR A 70 -8.29 -8.02 -7.46
CA THR A 70 -7.94 -8.09 -8.88
C THR A 70 -7.73 -9.53 -9.33
N ALA A 71 -7.08 -10.37 -8.51
CA ALA A 71 -6.87 -11.79 -8.77
C ALA A 71 -8.21 -12.53 -8.91
N GLU A 72 -9.15 -12.30 -7.97
CA GLU A 72 -10.50 -12.86 -8.03
C GLU A 72 -11.20 -12.51 -9.34
N LEU A 73 -11.12 -11.24 -9.78
CA LEU A 73 -11.76 -10.82 -11.03
C LEU A 73 -11.07 -11.41 -12.28
N ILE A 74 -9.74 -11.57 -12.24
CA ILE A 74 -8.98 -12.22 -13.32
C ILE A 74 -9.45 -13.68 -13.48
N ASP A 75 -9.59 -14.40 -12.36
CA ASP A 75 -10.05 -15.79 -12.33
C ASP A 75 -11.51 -15.91 -12.80
N GLU A 76 -12.41 -15.05 -12.30
CA GLU A 76 -13.82 -15.00 -12.75
C GLU A 76 -13.97 -14.78 -14.26
N CYS A 77 -13.04 -14.04 -14.86
CA CYS A 77 -13.04 -13.72 -16.29
C CYS A 77 -12.22 -14.68 -17.15
N ASP A 78 -11.56 -15.70 -16.58
CA ASP A 78 -10.61 -16.58 -17.27
C ASP A 78 -9.58 -15.78 -18.10
N SER A 79 -9.01 -14.75 -17.47
CA SER A 79 -8.14 -13.78 -18.15
C SER A 79 -6.66 -14.14 -18.02
N ASN A 80 -5.88 -13.90 -19.08
CA ASN A 80 -4.43 -14.10 -19.09
C ASN A 80 -3.63 -12.86 -18.59
N VAL A 81 -4.28 -11.97 -17.85
CA VAL A 81 -3.60 -10.83 -17.21
C VAL A 81 -2.63 -11.33 -16.16
N LEU A 82 -1.45 -10.74 -16.12
CA LEU A 82 -0.45 -11.00 -15.10
C LEU A 82 -0.57 -9.93 -14.02
N LEU A 83 -0.93 -10.36 -12.81
CA LEU A 83 -1.01 -9.48 -11.66
C LEU A 83 0.38 -9.25 -11.08
N ASP A 84 0.74 -7.98 -10.84
CA ASP A 84 1.96 -7.59 -10.16
C ASP A 84 1.62 -6.74 -8.93
N CYS A 85 2.01 -7.21 -7.75
CA CYS A 85 1.83 -6.51 -6.47
C CYS A 85 3.21 -6.23 -5.86
N SER A 86 3.81 -5.14 -6.29
CA SER A 86 5.20 -4.78 -5.96
C SER A 86 5.34 -3.28 -5.67
N ALA A 87 6.43 -2.89 -5.01
CA ALA A 87 6.64 -1.51 -4.59
C ALA A 87 6.84 -0.54 -5.76
N ASP A 88 7.31 -1.02 -6.91
CA ASP A 88 7.64 -0.24 -8.11
C ASP A 88 7.12 -0.92 -9.37
N LEU A 89 6.91 -0.15 -10.45
CA LEU A 89 6.45 -0.74 -11.70
C LEU A 89 7.51 -1.71 -12.25
N PRO A 90 7.11 -2.86 -12.84
CA PRO A 90 8.03 -3.87 -13.33
C PRO A 90 9.19 -3.30 -14.14
N GLU A 91 10.40 -3.83 -13.91
CA GLU A 91 11.63 -3.41 -14.59
C GLU A 91 11.75 -3.97 -16.03
N GLU A 92 10.64 -3.96 -16.77
CA GLU A 92 10.59 -4.36 -18.18
C GLU A 92 10.09 -3.20 -19.06
N GLU A 93 10.33 -3.31 -20.36
CA GLU A 93 9.90 -2.29 -21.33
C GLU A 93 8.51 -2.61 -21.89
N PHE A 94 7.63 -1.61 -21.98
CA PHE A 94 6.24 -1.72 -22.46
C PHE A 94 5.96 -0.87 -23.69
N ASP A 95 5.10 -1.33 -24.60
CA ASP A 95 4.68 -0.57 -25.79
C ASP A 95 3.51 0.38 -25.48
N LEU A 96 2.70 0.01 -24.48
CA LEU A 96 1.54 0.77 -24.01
C LEU A 96 1.48 0.76 -22.49
N CYS A 97 1.39 1.94 -21.88
CA CYS A 97 1.12 2.12 -20.45
C CYS A 97 -0.23 2.82 -20.29
N VAL A 98 -1.15 2.23 -19.52
CA VAL A 98 -2.48 2.77 -19.25
C VAL A 98 -2.64 3.02 -17.76
N LEU A 99 -2.80 4.29 -17.38
CA LEU A 99 -2.76 4.77 -16.00
C LEU A 99 -4.09 5.47 -15.65
N PRO A 100 -5.10 4.73 -15.18
CA PRO A 100 -6.28 5.28 -14.52
C PRO A 100 -5.89 5.94 -13.19
N MET A 101 -6.18 7.23 -13.04
CA MET A 101 -5.80 8.03 -11.88
C MET A 101 -7.02 8.69 -11.23
N SER A 102 -7.03 8.76 -9.90
CA SER A 102 -8.08 9.43 -9.14
C SER A 102 -7.67 10.85 -8.74
N ARG A 103 -8.62 11.79 -8.73
CA ARG A 103 -8.44 13.12 -8.14
C ARG A 103 -8.08 13.12 -6.66
N SER A 104 -8.45 12.07 -5.92
CA SER A 104 -8.14 11.92 -4.50
C SER A 104 -6.82 11.20 -4.26
N GLY A 105 -6.11 10.83 -5.32
CA GLY A 105 -4.82 10.17 -5.23
C GLY A 105 -3.74 11.07 -4.66
N GLU A 106 -2.74 10.45 -4.03
CA GLU A 106 -1.60 11.18 -3.50
C GLU A 106 -0.77 11.78 -4.65
N THR A 107 -0.52 13.09 -4.58
CA THR A 107 0.24 13.83 -5.59
C THR A 107 1.68 13.32 -5.77
N GLY A 108 2.31 12.89 -4.67
CA GLY A 108 3.66 12.32 -4.69
C GLY A 108 3.72 11.02 -5.48
N LEU A 109 2.85 10.07 -5.10
CA LEU A 109 2.73 8.75 -5.73
C LEU A 109 2.37 8.87 -7.21
N THR A 110 1.43 9.76 -7.54
CA THR A 110 1.05 10.02 -8.93
C THR A 110 2.25 10.46 -9.78
N ARG A 111 3.09 11.38 -9.28
CA ARG A 111 4.29 11.80 -10.02
C ARG A 111 5.29 10.69 -10.20
N ASP A 112 5.46 9.85 -9.19
CA ASP A 112 6.33 8.68 -9.23
C ASP A 112 5.85 7.69 -10.29
N TRP A 113 4.57 7.31 -10.27
CA TRP A 113 3.96 6.45 -11.30
C TRP A 113 4.05 7.01 -12.71
N LEU A 114 3.80 8.31 -12.90
CA LEU A 114 3.97 8.93 -14.21
C LEU A 114 5.41 8.87 -14.71
N GLN A 115 6.39 9.08 -13.82
CA GLN A 115 7.81 8.98 -14.16
C GLN A 115 8.18 7.54 -14.52
N GLN A 116 7.83 6.57 -13.67
CA GLN A 116 8.16 5.16 -13.88
C GLN A 116 7.50 4.63 -15.16
N ALA A 117 6.21 4.88 -15.37
CA ALA A 117 5.53 4.40 -16.57
C ALA A 117 6.12 5.01 -17.85
N TYR A 118 6.49 6.29 -17.83
CA TYR A 118 7.18 6.90 -18.98
C TYR A 118 8.59 6.34 -19.17
N ASP A 119 9.31 6.02 -18.10
CA ASP A 119 10.63 5.41 -18.16
C ASP A 119 10.57 4.00 -18.76
N ARG A 120 9.61 3.18 -18.33
CA ARG A 120 9.37 1.81 -18.82
C ARG A 120 8.77 1.76 -20.23
N LEU A 121 8.22 2.86 -20.77
CA LEU A 121 7.74 2.87 -22.15
C LEU A 121 8.89 2.69 -23.16
N ALA A 122 8.67 1.87 -24.18
CA ALA A 122 9.53 1.79 -25.35
C ALA A 122 9.58 3.13 -26.09
N MET A 123 10.65 3.39 -26.83
CA MET A 123 10.66 4.50 -27.78
C MET A 123 9.51 4.31 -28.79
N ASN A 124 8.75 5.37 -29.03
CA ASN A 124 7.48 5.37 -29.77
C ASN A 124 6.28 4.68 -29.08
N GLY A 125 6.44 4.15 -27.87
CA GLY A 125 5.34 3.65 -27.06
C GLY A 125 4.36 4.74 -26.63
N ILE A 126 3.16 4.32 -26.24
CA ILE A 126 2.03 5.21 -25.92
C ILE A 126 1.74 5.18 -24.42
N LEU A 127 1.72 6.36 -23.81
CA LEU A 127 1.18 6.58 -22.47
C LEU A 127 -0.26 7.06 -22.59
N VAL A 128 -1.19 6.36 -21.93
CA VAL A 128 -2.58 6.77 -21.73
C VAL A 128 -2.78 7.06 -20.25
N VAL A 129 -3.23 8.26 -19.90
CA VAL A 129 -3.58 8.61 -18.52
C VAL A 129 -5.01 9.10 -18.49
N THR A 130 -5.82 8.59 -17.57
CA THR A 130 -7.20 9.04 -17.40
C THR A 130 -7.43 9.55 -15.98
N ILE A 131 -8.26 10.58 -15.85
CA ILE A 131 -8.62 11.16 -14.56
C ILE A 131 -10.11 11.45 -14.49
N ASP A 132 -10.71 11.20 -13.33
CA ASP A 132 -12.13 11.42 -13.02
C ASP A 132 -12.50 12.89 -12.71
N GLN A 133 -11.67 13.86 -13.14
CA GLN A 133 -11.88 15.29 -12.90
C GLN A 133 -11.69 16.14 -14.16
N LYS A 134 -12.76 16.83 -14.59
CA LYS A 134 -12.81 17.57 -15.87
C LYS A 134 -11.98 18.86 -15.89
N LYS A 135 -11.92 19.58 -14.77
CA LYS A 135 -11.31 20.93 -14.67
C LYS A 135 -9.86 20.92 -14.18
N GLU A 136 -9.25 19.75 -14.03
CA GLU A 136 -7.94 19.66 -13.40
C GLU A 136 -6.80 20.03 -14.37
N THR A 137 -6.00 21.03 -13.99
CA THR A 137 -4.87 21.54 -14.78
C THR A 137 -3.53 20.98 -14.32
N TRP A 138 -3.43 20.51 -13.08
CA TRP A 138 -2.18 20.01 -12.53
C TRP A 138 -1.65 18.79 -13.32
N PHE A 139 -2.50 17.80 -13.59
CA PHE A 139 -2.12 16.62 -14.38
C PHE A 139 -1.62 16.97 -15.78
N HIS A 140 -2.25 17.97 -16.42
CA HIS A 140 -1.82 18.43 -17.74
C HIS A 140 -0.38 18.96 -17.66
N HIS A 141 -0.10 19.84 -16.72
CA HIS A 141 1.24 20.41 -16.53
C HIS A 141 2.29 19.39 -16.11
N GLU A 142 1.93 18.36 -15.34
CA GLU A 142 2.86 17.26 -15.05
C GLU A 142 3.18 16.44 -16.31
N LEU A 143 2.16 16.10 -17.12
CA LEU A 143 2.35 15.31 -18.33
C LEU A 143 3.11 16.07 -19.44
N GLU A 144 2.93 17.39 -19.55
CA GLU A 144 3.64 18.24 -20.52
C GLU A 144 5.17 18.20 -20.34
N LYS A 145 5.65 17.88 -19.14
CA LYS A 145 7.09 17.74 -18.85
C LYS A 145 7.74 16.60 -19.65
N PHE A 146 6.96 15.56 -19.97
CA PHE A 146 7.44 14.41 -20.72
C PHE A 146 7.52 14.67 -22.24
N GLY A 147 6.61 15.47 -22.80
CA GLY A 147 6.63 15.80 -24.23
C GLY A 147 5.56 16.80 -24.65
N LYS A 148 5.88 17.58 -25.70
CA LYS A 148 4.96 18.58 -26.28
C LYS A 148 3.86 17.97 -27.16
N ASN A 149 3.96 16.68 -27.47
CA ASN A 149 2.99 15.90 -28.25
C ASN A 149 1.87 15.32 -27.37
N LEU A 150 1.58 15.96 -26.23
CA LEU A 150 0.51 15.57 -25.31
C LEU A 150 -0.85 15.94 -25.92
N THR A 151 -1.69 14.94 -26.13
CA THR A 151 -3.08 15.14 -26.55
C THR A 151 -3.99 15.11 -25.32
N ARG A 152 -4.81 16.15 -25.15
CA ARG A 152 -5.81 16.26 -24.08
C ARG A 152 -7.22 16.12 -24.65
N ILE A 153 -7.98 15.14 -24.17
CA ILE A 153 -9.33 14.81 -24.66
C ILE A 153 -10.31 14.92 -23.49
N PRO A 154 -10.99 16.05 -23.31
CA PRO A 154 -12.02 16.20 -22.29
C PRO A 154 -13.19 15.25 -22.52
N LYS A 155 -13.70 14.63 -21.46
CA LYS A 155 -14.88 13.78 -21.45
C LYS A 155 -15.90 14.30 -20.44
N ARG A 156 -17.11 13.73 -20.43
CA ARG A 156 -18.21 14.19 -19.57
C ARG A 156 -17.84 14.18 -18.08
N LYS A 157 -17.21 13.09 -17.63
CA LYS A 157 -16.87 12.82 -16.23
C LYS A 157 -15.36 12.88 -15.93
N GLY A 158 -14.53 13.38 -16.85
CA GLY A 158 -13.07 13.32 -16.68
C GLY A 158 -12.29 13.77 -17.90
N VAL A 159 -11.01 13.43 -17.96
CA VAL A 159 -10.11 13.75 -19.06
C VAL A 159 -9.27 12.52 -19.42
N VAL A 160 -9.03 12.33 -20.71
CA VAL A 160 -8.07 11.36 -21.25
C VAL A 160 -6.87 12.12 -21.80
N TYR A 161 -5.68 11.69 -21.43
CA TYR A 161 -4.42 12.16 -21.97
C TYR A 161 -3.76 11.04 -22.77
N LYS A 162 -3.24 11.35 -23.96
CA LYS A 162 -2.41 10.44 -24.76
C LYS A 162 -1.07 11.11 -25.06
N LEU A 163 0.03 10.42 -24.84
CA LEU A 163 1.39 10.90 -25.12
C LEU A 163 2.22 9.78 -25.75
N LYS A 164 3.02 10.10 -26.77
CA LYS A 164 3.98 9.16 -27.37
C LYS A 164 5.38 9.44 -26.83
N LYS A 165 6.14 8.42 -26.41
CA LYS A 165 7.52 8.59 -25.95
C LYS A 165 8.44 8.85 -27.13
N LEU A 166 8.89 10.10 -27.28
CA LEU A 166 9.78 10.53 -28.38
C LEU A 166 11.23 10.75 -27.94
N LYS A 167 11.50 10.65 -26.64
CA LYS A 167 12.83 10.81 -26.05
C LYS A 167 12.87 10.11 -24.68
N PRO A 168 14.04 9.67 -24.20
CA PRO A 168 14.18 9.20 -22.83
C PRO A 168 14.06 10.35 -21.82
N LEU A 169 13.86 10.00 -20.55
CA LEU A 169 14.00 10.94 -19.45
C LEU A 169 15.47 11.38 -19.33
N LYS A 170 15.68 12.66 -19.07
CA LYS A 170 17.05 13.20 -18.85
C LYS A 170 17.60 12.85 -17.47
N LYS A 171 16.71 12.70 -16.49
CA LYS A 171 17.02 12.43 -15.09
C LYS A 171 15.83 11.73 -14.45
N LEU A 172 16.11 10.70 -13.66
CA LEU A 172 15.14 10.09 -12.77
C LEU A 172 15.19 10.84 -11.43
N LYS A 173 14.03 11.30 -10.97
CA LYS A 173 13.90 11.88 -9.64
C LYS A 173 13.73 10.74 -8.63
N ASP A 174 14.51 10.80 -7.56
CA ASP A 174 14.25 10.02 -6.36
C ASP A 174 13.16 10.70 -5.53
N PHE A 175 12.13 9.93 -5.20
CA PHE A 175 11.00 10.38 -4.39
C PHE A 175 11.09 9.91 -2.93
N SER A 176 12.08 9.08 -2.59
CA SER A 176 12.35 8.67 -1.22
C SER A 176 12.71 9.86 -0.32
N SER A 177 12.57 9.67 0.97
CA SER A 177 12.97 10.62 2.00
C SER A 177 13.46 9.90 3.22
N GLU A 178 14.71 10.14 3.59
CA GLU A 178 15.21 9.90 4.94
C GLU A 178 14.70 11.02 5.86
N PHE A 179 14.20 10.67 7.04
CA PHE A 179 13.91 11.61 8.11
C PHE A 179 14.33 10.99 9.44
N ALA A 180 14.65 11.84 10.42
CA ALA A 180 15.06 11.39 11.74
C ALA A 180 14.03 11.79 12.80
N PHE A 181 13.88 10.96 13.82
CA PHE A 181 13.06 11.21 14.98
C PHE A 181 13.78 10.69 16.23
N ARG A 182 13.43 11.23 17.40
CA ARG A 182 13.95 10.74 18.67
C ARG A 182 12.97 9.80 19.33
N ASP A 183 13.48 8.75 19.96
CA ASP A 183 12.76 7.98 20.97
C ASP A 183 13.62 7.92 22.23
N ARG A 184 13.13 8.50 23.33
CA ARG A 184 13.94 8.77 24.52
C ARG A 184 15.24 9.50 24.13
N GLU A 185 16.41 8.96 24.49
CA GLU A 185 17.72 9.54 24.16
C GLU A 185 18.26 9.10 22.79
N GLN A 186 17.61 8.13 22.13
CA GLN A 186 18.06 7.56 20.86
C GLN A 186 17.59 8.43 19.68
N LEU A 187 18.50 8.70 18.74
CA LEU A 187 18.17 9.26 17.43
C LEU A 187 18.00 8.11 16.43
N ILE A 188 16.82 8.02 15.84
CA ILE A 188 16.44 6.96 14.92
C ILE A 188 16.15 7.57 13.56
N LYS A 189 16.61 6.89 12.51
CA LYS A 189 16.36 7.26 11.11
C LYS A 189 15.26 6.38 10.53
N ALA A 190 14.40 6.95 9.69
CA ALA A 190 13.44 6.20 8.89
C ALA A 190 13.51 6.63 7.44
N VAL A 191 13.18 5.70 6.55
CA VAL A 191 13.00 5.94 5.13
C VAL A 191 11.49 5.94 4.86
N SER A 192 11.03 6.80 3.97
CA SER A 192 9.65 6.73 3.48
C SER A 192 9.59 7.11 2.01
N ARG A 193 8.57 6.64 1.32
CA ARG A 193 8.30 6.92 -0.09
C ARG A 193 6.83 7.36 -0.25
N PRO A 194 6.46 8.07 -1.34
CA PRO A 194 5.06 8.33 -1.63
C PRO A 194 4.28 7.02 -1.71
N GLY A 195 3.02 7.02 -1.28
CA GLY A 195 2.20 5.83 -1.09
C GLY A 195 2.32 5.20 0.30
N VAL A 196 3.40 5.47 1.05
CA VAL A 196 3.57 5.00 2.43
C VAL A 196 2.96 6.00 3.41
N PHE A 197 2.28 5.50 4.45
CA PHE A 197 1.64 6.33 5.47
C PHE A 197 2.63 7.31 6.12
N SER A 198 2.18 8.56 6.31
CA SER A 198 2.96 9.65 6.90
C SER A 198 4.30 9.95 6.21
N HIS A 199 4.39 9.80 4.89
CA HIS A 199 5.61 10.11 4.13
C HIS A 199 6.29 11.44 4.56
N ARG A 200 7.60 11.35 4.85
CA ARG A 200 8.53 12.44 5.28
C ARG A 200 8.40 12.93 6.72
N ARG A 201 7.53 12.35 7.53
CA ARG A 201 7.34 12.82 8.92
C ARG A 201 6.85 11.71 9.84
N LEU A 202 7.09 11.92 11.11
CA LEU A 202 6.47 11.09 12.14
C LEU A 202 5.00 11.46 12.32
N ASP A 203 4.13 10.45 12.33
CA ASP A 203 2.74 10.56 12.71
C ASP A 203 2.58 10.76 14.23
N LEU A 204 1.56 11.54 14.63
CA LEU A 204 1.33 11.83 16.05
C LEU A 204 0.74 10.65 16.82
N GLY A 205 -0.04 9.78 16.17
CA GLY A 205 -0.52 8.53 16.78
C GLY A 205 0.63 7.55 16.99
N ALA A 206 1.50 7.38 15.99
CA ALA A 206 2.74 6.61 16.14
C ALA A 206 3.63 7.16 17.26
N ARG A 207 3.76 8.49 17.37
CA ARG A 207 4.47 9.14 18.48
C ARG A 207 3.85 8.81 19.84
N ALA A 208 2.53 8.84 19.95
CA ALA A 208 1.82 8.50 21.19
C ALA A 208 2.04 7.03 21.58
N LEU A 209 1.90 6.11 20.62
CA LEU A 209 2.14 4.67 20.83
C LEU A 209 3.57 4.39 21.27
N MET A 210 4.56 5.04 20.64
CA MET A 210 5.94 4.95 21.09
C MET A 210 6.05 5.39 22.55
N GLU A 211 5.53 6.54 22.94
CA GLU A 211 5.68 7.02 24.32
C GLU A 211 5.04 6.10 25.38
N SER A 212 4.02 5.32 25.03
CA SER A 212 3.37 4.37 25.93
C SER A 212 3.92 2.95 25.89
N MET A 213 4.62 2.54 24.81
CA MET A 213 4.93 1.12 24.66
C MET A 213 5.95 0.61 25.67
N GLU A 214 5.76 -0.62 26.14
CA GLU A 214 6.66 -1.29 27.07
C GLU A 214 7.38 -2.41 26.34
N ILE A 215 8.70 -2.31 26.27
CA ILE A 215 9.58 -3.26 25.57
C ILE A 215 10.64 -3.72 26.54
N GLU A 216 10.75 -5.03 26.70
CA GLU A 216 11.71 -5.71 27.56
C GLU A 216 12.85 -6.30 26.72
N GLU A 217 13.95 -6.65 27.41
CA GLU A 217 15.07 -7.35 26.76
C GLU A 217 14.62 -8.72 26.25
N GLY A 218 14.96 -9.04 25.00
CA GLY A 218 14.57 -10.31 24.38
C GLY A 218 13.17 -10.32 23.74
N ASP A 219 12.39 -9.24 23.82
CA ASP A 219 11.04 -9.20 23.28
C ASP A 219 11.03 -9.44 21.76
N ARG A 220 10.11 -10.30 21.31
CA ARG A 220 9.71 -10.45 19.91
C ARG A 220 8.51 -9.56 19.64
N VAL A 221 8.71 -8.53 18.82
CA VAL A 221 7.73 -7.48 18.55
C VAL A 221 7.12 -7.66 17.16
N LEU A 222 5.79 -7.59 17.07
CA LEU A 222 5.05 -7.50 15.81
C LEU A 222 4.54 -6.07 15.62
N ASP A 223 4.96 -5.38 14.55
CA ASP A 223 4.47 -4.05 14.16
C ASP A 223 3.46 -4.21 13.01
N ILE A 224 2.16 -4.18 13.32
CA ILE A 224 1.08 -4.42 12.36
C ILE A 224 0.64 -3.09 11.72
N GLY A 225 0.59 -3.07 10.38
CA GLY A 225 0.42 -1.84 9.61
C GLY A 225 1.60 -0.90 9.79
N CYS A 226 2.81 -1.43 9.66
CA CYS A 226 4.02 -0.75 10.09
C CYS A 226 4.29 0.57 9.36
N GLY A 227 3.77 0.76 8.13
CA GLY A 227 4.11 1.89 7.29
C GLY A 227 5.62 1.99 7.09
N ALA A 228 6.21 3.15 7.42
CA ALA A 228 7.66 3.34 7.38
C ALA A 228 8.44 2.65 8.52
N GLY A 229 7.78 1.81 9.33
CA GLY A 229 8.38 1.02 10.41
C GLY A 229 8.74 1.81 11.67
N VAL A 230 8.31 3.07 11.81
CA VAL A 230 8.78 3.97 12.89
C VAL A 230 8.57 3.36 14.28
N VAL A 231 7.43 2.73 14.54
CA VAL A 231 7.10 2.14 15.85
C VAL A 231 8.00 0.93 16.12
N GLY A 232 8.11 -0.01 15.19
CA GLY A 232 9.00 -1.15 15.31
C GLY A 232 10.48 -0.77 15.41
N LEU A 233 10.95 0.20 14.61
CA LEU A 233 12.33 0.71 14.70
C LEU A 233 12.64 1.31 16.08
N ALA A 234 11.66 1.99 16.69
CA ALA A 234 11.79 2.47 18.05
C ALA A 234 11.80 1.33 19.06
N ALA A 235 10.93 0.33 18.90
CA ALA A 235 10.90 -0.85 19.78
C ALA A 235 12.26 -1.59 19.78
N ALA A 236 12.83 -1.86 18.60
CA ALA A 236 14.14 -2.49 18.43
C ALA A 236 15.30 -1.72 19.10
N LYS A 237 15.14 -0.41 19.36
CA LYS A 237 16.16 0.42 20.01
C LYS A 237 15.94 0.63 21.50
N ARG A 238 14.89 0.05 22.09
CA ARG A 238 14.56 0.24 23.51
C ARG A 238 15.30 -0.68 24.47
N ALA A 239 15.59 -1.90 24.05
CA ALA A 239 16.25 -2.92 24.85
C ALA A 239 17.20 -3.76 23.99
N SER A 240 18.06 -4.55 24.64
CA SER A 240 18.90 -5.55 23.97
C SER A 240 18.05 -6.71 23.45
N ASP A 241 18.56 -7.36 22.40
CA ASP A 241 18.02 -8.62 21.87
C ASP A 241 16.53 -8.58 21.47
N VAL A 242 16.05 -7.39 21.09
CA VAL A 242 14.69 -7.21 20.56
C VAL A 242 14.67 -7.53 19.06
N SER A 243 13.78 -8.45 18.68
CA SER A 243 13.48 -8.74 17.27
C SER A 243 12.19 -8.05 16.84
N VAL A 244 12.10 -7.60 15.59
CA VAL A 244 10.90 -6.94 15.08
C VAL A 244 10.44 -7.57 13.77
N HIS A 245 9.17 -7.95 13.73
CA HIS A 245 8.49 -8.40 12.52
C HIS A 245 7.54 -7.33 12.02
N PHE A 246 7.74 -6.85 10.80
CA PHE A 246 6.93 -5.83 10.17
C PHE A 246 5.81 -6.47 9.34
N VAL A 247 4.57 -6.01 9.51
CA VAL A 247 3.45 -6.46 8.66
C VAL A 247 2.77 -5.25 8.06
N ASP A 248 2.55 -5.27 6.75
CA ASP A 248 1.82 -4.22 6.05
C ASP A 248 1.20 -4.79 4.77
N SER A 249 0.12 -4.16 4.28
CA SER A 249 -0.49 -4.52 2.99
C SER A 249 0.25 -3.92 1.80
N ASN A 250 1.18 -3.00 2.07
CA ASN A 250 1.92 -2.25 1.06
C ASN A 250 3.38 -2.73 1.01
N PRO A 251 3.85 -3.32 -0.11
CA PRO A 251 5.23 -3.77 -0.24
C PRO A 251 6.23 -2.62 -0.12
N ARG A 252 5.85 -1.40 -0.53
CA ARG A 252 6.70 -0.20 -0.40
C ARG A 252 6.86 0.22 1.07
N ALA A 253 5.88 -0.05 1.93
CA ALA A 253 5.99 0.18 3.37
C ALA A 253 7.04 -0.75 3.99
N LEU A 254 6.99 -2.04 3.64
CA LEU A 254 7.96 -3.04 4.10
C LEU A 254 9.39 -2.69 3.65
N GLU A 255 9.59 -2.32 2.39
CA GLU A 255 10.90 -1.85 1.90
C GLU A 255 11.41 -0.63 2.71
N CYS A 256 10.53 0.30 3.04
CA CYS A 256 10.88 1.49 3.83
C CYS A 256 11.25 1.13 5.28
N ALA A 257 10.52 0.20 5.90
CA ALA A 257 10.78 -0.28 7.26
C ALA A 257 12.13 -1.01 7.33
N LEU A 258 12.40 -1.92 6.39
CA LEU A 258 13.67 -2.65 6.31
C LEU A 258 14.86 -1.73 6.02
N ALA A 259 14.71 -0.76 5.11
CA ALA A 259 15.74 0.25 4.87
C ALA A 259 15.98 1.13 6.12
N GLY A 260 14.92 1.43 6.87
CA GLY A 260 15.03 2.06 8.18
C GLY A 260 15.83 1.21 9.16
N ALA A 261 15.59 -0.10 9.22
CA ALA A 261 16.31 -1.01 10.11
C ALA A 261 17.81 -1.02 9.80
N GLU A 262 18.16 -1.11 8.51
CA GLU A 262 19.53 -1.03 8.01
C GLU A 262 20.22 0.28 8.43
N LEU A 263 19.57 1.44 8.23
CA LEU A 263 20.14 2.74 8.60
C LEU A 263 20.43 2.90 10.10
N ASN A 264 19.78 2.10 10.95
CA ASN A 264 20.00 2.09 12.38
C ASN A 264 20.84 0.90 12.87
N GLY A 265 21.31 0.03 11.98
CA GLY A 265 22.05 -1.19 12.34
C GLY A 265 21.22 -2.15 13.20
N ILE A 266 19.94 -2.30 12.90
CA ILE A 266 19.05 -3.28 13.51
C ILE A 266 19.06 -4.51 12.59
N SER A 267 19.55 -5.65 13.08
CA SER A 267 19.75 -6.85 12.26
C SER A 267 18.68 -7.92 12.45
N ASP A 268 17.99 -7.94 13.59
CA ASP A 268 16.97 -8.95 13.91
C ASP A 268 15.59 -8.44 13.49
N VAL A 269 15.38 -8.37 12.17
CA VAL A 269 14.14 -7.89 11.56
C VAL A 269 13.70 -8.78 10.42
N ASP A 270 12.39 -8.95 10.29
CA ASP A 270 11.76 -9.59 9.14
C ASP A 270 10.44 -8.90 8.77
N ALA A 271 9.86 -9.22 7.62
CA ALA A 271 8.68 -8.56 7.09
C ALA A 271 7.73 -9.50 6.34
N THR A 272 6.42 -9.31 6.49
CA THR A 272 5.38 -10.03 5.76
C THR A 272 4.42 -9.07 5.06
N LEU A 273 4.19 -9.29 3.77
CA LEU A 273 3.15 -8.61 2.99
C LEU A 273 1.80 -9.30 3.27
N SER A 274 0.90 -8.60 3.95
CA SER A 274 -0.40 -9.16 4.35
C SER A 274 -1.47 -8.09 4.45
N HIS A 275 -2.68 -8.40 3.97
CA HIS A 275 -3.83 -7.51 4.06
C HIS A 275 -4.94 -8.02 5.00
N ASP A 276 -4.84 -9.27 5.45
CA ASP A 276 -5.84 -9.94 6.28
C ASP A 276 -5.30 -10.30 7.68
N GLY A 277 -4.08 -9.86 7.98
CA GLY A 277 -3.43 -10.08 9.27
C GLY A 277 -2.77 -11.45 9.41
N ALA A 278 -2.62 -12.21 8.32
CA ALA A 278 -1.71 -13.36 8.29
C ALA A 278 -0.27 -12.94 8.62
N ILE A 279 0.41 -13.78 9.41
CA ILE A 279 1.78 -13.57 9.89
C ILE A 279 2.63 -14.79 9.50
N GLY A 280 3.81 -14.55 8.93
CA GLY A 280 4.65 -15.63 8.40
C GLY A 280 4.16 -16.19 7.07
N SER A 281 4.52 -17.44 6.79
CA SER A 281 4.16 -18.17 5.56
C SER A 281 3.53 -19.53 5.88
N GLU A 282 3.00 -20.25 4.89
CA GLU A 282 2.46 -21.61 5.09
C GLU A 282 3.51 -22.57 5.68
N ASP A 283 4.79 -22.38 5.34
CA ASP A 283 5.91 -23.21 5.80
C ASP A 283 6.58 -22.68 7.09
N ASP A 284 6.22 -21.46 7.53
CA ASP A 284 6.77 -20.79 8.72
C ASP A 284 5.71 -19.93 9.39
N ASP A 285 4.74 -20.59 10.04
CA ASP A 285 3.65 -19.94 10.76
C ASP A 285 4.15 -19.35 12.08
N MET A 286 4.00 -18.03 12.24
CA MET A 286 4.51 -17.29 13.39
C MET A 286 3.50 -17.16 14.54
N GLN A 287 2.50 -18.04 14.60
CA GLN A 287 1.49 -18.05 15.66
C GLN A 287 2.05 -18.36 17.06
N GLY A 288 1.59 -17.60 18.06
CA GLY A 288 1.96 -17.77 19.46
C GLY A 288 3.43 -17.48 19.77
N GLN A 289 4.12 -16.74 18.91
CA GLN A 289 5.56 -16.53 18.96
C GLN A 289 5.98 -15.15 19.48
N PHE A 290 5.04 -14.19 19.56
CA PHE A 290 5.35 -12.79 19.86
C PHE A 290 5.07 -12.43 21.32
N ASP A 291 5.93 -11.57 21.86
CA ASP A 291 5.81 -10.98 23.20
C ASP A 291 4.95 -9.72 23.17
N VAL A 292 5.09 -8.91 22.11
CA VAL A 292 4.44 -7.60 21.99
C VAL A 292 3.86 -7.42 20.59
N VAL A 293 2.61 -6.96 20.52
CA VAL A 293 1.96 -6.52 19.28
C VAL A 293 1.67 -5.03 19.37
N LEU A 294 2.15 -4.27 18.38
CA LEU A 294 1.96 -2.83 18.27
C LEU A 294 1.18 -2.53 16.99
N GLY A 295 0.27 -1.56 17.03
CA GLY A 295 -0.50 -1.19 15.84
C GLY A 295 -1.10 0.21 15.88
N ASN A 296 -1.07 0.87 14.72
CA ASN A 296 -1.69 2.17 14.47
C ASN A 296 -2.68 2.06 13.29
N PRO A 297 -3.87 1.46 13.49
CA PRO A 297 -4.80 1.21 12.42
C PRO A 297 -5.37 2.52 11.84
N PRO A 298 -5.61 2.59 10.52
CA PRO A 298 -6.22 3.75 9.89
C PRO A 298 -7.68 3.97 10.35
N TYR A 299 -8.08 5.23 10.48
CA TYR A 299 -9.40 5.61 11.01
C TYR A 299 -10.58 5.47 10.04
N TYR A 300 -10.34 5.32 8.74
CA TYR A 300 -11.38 5.44 7.71
C TYR A 300 -12.14 4.13 7.38
N SER A 301 -11.78 3.00 8.00
CA SER A 301 -12.30 1.69 7.64
C SER A 301 -13.44 1.17 8.54
N HIS A 302 -14.16 2.06 9.25
CA HIS A 302 -15.25 1.66 10.18
C HIS A 302 -14.85 0.47 11.09
N PHE A 303 -13.65 0.52 11.67
CA PHE A 303 -13.07 -0.52 12.53
C PHE A 303 -12.69 -1.85 11.88
N GLN A 304 -12.94 -2.08 10.59
CA GLN A 304 -12.58 -3.34 9.91
C GLN A 304 -11.07 -3.65 9.99
N ILE A 305 -10.22 -2.66 9.71
CA ILE A 305 -8.76 -2.86 9.80
C ILE A 305 -8.32 -3.01 11.25
N ALA A 306 -8.94 -2.30 12.19
CA ALA A 306 -8.66 -2.48 13.62
C ALA A 306 -9.03 -3.90 14.08
N GLU A 307 -10.14 -4.47 13.61
CA GLU A 307 -10.51 -5.86 13.90
C GLU A 307 -9.47 -6.84 13.33
N ILE A 308 -8.97 -6.61 12.10
CA ILE A 308 -7.88 -7.43 11.52
C ILE A 308 -6.65 -7.41 12.44
N PHE A 309 -6.27 -6.24 12.96
CA PHE A 309 -5.12 -6.11 13.86
C PHE A 309 -5.34 -6.89 15.16
N LEU A 310 -6.53 -6.81 15.75
CA LEU A 310 -6.86 -7.55 16.96
C LEU A 310 -6.85 -9.07 16.72
N GLN A 311 -7.41 -9.55 15.61
CA GLN A 311 -7.41 -10.97 15.27
C GLN A 311 -6.00 -11.49 14.97
N SER A 312 -5.19 -10.69 14.28
CA SER A 312 -3.80 -10.99 14.03
C SER A 312 -3.01 -11.07 15.35
N GLY A 313 -3.17 -10.08 16.23
CA GLY A 313 -2.53 -10.07 17.54
C GLY A 313 -2.95 -11.25 18.42
N LEU A 314 -4.23 -11.62 18.41
CA LEU A 314 -4.76 -12.78 19.15
C LEU A 314 -4.10 -14.10 18.72
N LYS A 315 -3.75 -14.23 17.44
CA LYS A 315 -3.05 -15.41 16.90
C LYS A 315 -1.53 -15.33 17.12
N ALA A 316 -0.96 -14.13 17.01
CA ALA A 316 0.48 -13.88 17.08
C ALA A 316 1.04 -14.05 18.50
N LEU A 317 0.31 -13.55 19.50
CA LEU A 317 0.82 -13.44 20.87
C LEU A 317 0.92 -14.80 21.56
N ARG A 318 2.05 -15.02 22.22
CA ARG A 318 2.17 -16.08 23.22
C ARG A 318 1.28 -15.77 24.44
N PRO A 319 0.88 -16.76 25.25
CA PRO A 319 0.21 -16.52 26.52
C PRO A 319 0.98 -15.52 27.40
N GLY A 320 0.30 -14.51 27.92
CA GLY A 320 0.89 -13.40 28.68
C GLY A 320 1.55 -12.30 27.84
N GLY A 321 1.60 -12.44 26.51
CA GLY A 321 2.06 -11.38 25.61
C GLY A 321 1.15 -10.16 25.61
N ARG A 322 1.66 -9.01 25.19
CA ARG A 322 1.03 -7.70 25.34
C ARG A 322 0.61 -7.15 23.98
N ILE A 323 -0.60 -6.61 23.87
CA ILE A 323 -1.04 -5.86 22.68
C ILE A 323 -1.29 -4.41 23.03
N GLN A 324 -0.82 -3.48 22.20
CA GLN A 324 -1.08 -2.04 22.34
C GLN A 324 -1.47 -1.44 21.00
N ILE A 325 -2.67 -0.85 20.96
CA ILE A 325 -3.23 -0.23 19.75
C ILE A 325 -3.55 1.23 20.04
N VAL A 326 -3.08 2.13 19.19
CA VAL A 326 -3.40 3.56 19.28
C VAL A 326 -4.66 3.90 18.49
N THR A 327 -5.53 4.73 19.08
CA THR A 327 -6.76 5.19 18.42
C THR A 327 -7.15 6.60 18.87
N LYS A 328 -8.01 7.26 18.08
CA LYS A 328 -8.74 8.47 18.49
C LYS A 328 -10.14 8.17 19.03
N ASN A 329 -10.62 6.95 18.83
CA ASN A 329 -11.93 6.50 19.27
C ASN A 329 -11.74 5.17 20.03
N GLU A 330 -11.75 5.26 21.35
CA GLU A 330 -11.44 4.15 22.26
C GLU A 330 -12.63 3.23 22.52
N GLU A 331 -13.87 3.75 22.48
CA GLU A 331 -15.06 3.03 22.96
C GLU A 331 -15.22 1.64 22.34
N TRP A 332 -15.16 1.56 21.01
CA TRP A 332 -15.27 0.29 20.29
C TRP A 332 -14.05 -0.60 20.53
N LEU A 333 -12.85 -0.03 20.49
CA LEU A 333 -11.59 -0.78 20.57
C LEU A 333 -11.41 -1.40 21.96
N GLN A 334 -11.68 -0.64 23.01
CA GLN A 334 -11.64 -1.11 24.39
C GLN A 334 -12.64 -2.24 24.61
N ALA A 335 -13.93 -2.01 24.26
CA ALA A 335 -14.95 -3.04 24.42
C ALA A 335 -14.64 -4.31 23.62
N ARG A 336 -14.01 -4.18 22.45
CA ARG A 336 -13.58 -5.33 21.66
C ARG A 336 -12.38 -6.05 22.28
N MET A 337 -11.39 -5.33 22.81
CA MET A 337 -10.25 -5.93 23.49
C MET A 337 -10.65 -6.64 24.79
N GLU A 338 -11.62 -6.13 25.55
CA GLU A 338 -12.19 -6.80 26.74
C GLU A 338 -12.82 -8.16 26.40
N GLN A 339 -13.34 -8.34 25.18
CA GLN A 339 -13.89 -9.62 24.72
C GLN A 339 -12.81 -10.62 24.32
N LEU A 340 -11.69 -10.15 23.77
CA LEU A 340 -10.66 -10.98 23.14
C LEU A 340 -9.49 -11.31 24.08
N PHE A 341 -9.10 -10.37 24.93
CA PHE A 341 -7.90 -10.41 25.77
C PHE A 341 -8.28 -10.30 27.25
N ASP A 342 -7.28 -10.39 28.12
CA ASP A 342 -7.37 -10.11 29.55
C ASP A 342 -6.80 -8.71 29.86
N GLU A 343 -7.22 -8.12 30.98
CA GLU A 343 -6.68 -6.84 31.49
C GLU A 343 -6.68 -5.68 30.47
N ALA A 344 -7.73 -5.57 29.66
CA ALA A 344 -7.89 -4.47 28.72
C ALA A 344 -8.02 -3.12 29.48
N THR A 345 -7.13 -2.18 29.18
CA THR A 345 -7.05 -0.86 29.79
C THR A 345 -6.81 0.21 28.73
N THR A 346 -7.21 1.45 29.04
CA THR A 346 -7.02 2.59 28.15
C THR A 346 -6.27 3.70 28.86
N THR A 347 -5.22 4.22 28.23
CA THR A 347 -4.45 5.36 28.72
C THR A 347 -4.41 6.47 27.67
N GLU A 348 -4.60 7.72 28.07
CA GLU A 348 -4.46 8.87 27.18
C GLU A 348 -2.98 9.26 27.03
N CYS A 349 -2.56 9.49 25.79
CA CYS A 349 -1.25 10.01 25.45
C CYS A 349 -1.33 10.93 24.23
N ARG A 350 -0.95 12.21 24.39
CA ARG A 350 -0.89 13.22 23.31
C ARG A 350 -2.19 13.42 22.52
N GLY A 351 -3.34 13.28 23.17
CA GLY A 351 -4.68 13.37 22.57
C GLY A 351 -5.08 12.11 21.80
N TYR A 352 -4.40 10.99 22.04
CA TYR A 352 -4.75 9.66 21.54
C TYR A 352 -4.99 8.72 22.72
N ALA A 353 -5.85 7.73 22.51
CA ALA A 353 -6.02 6.62 23.43
C ALA A 353 -5.10 5.47 23.03
N ILE A 354 -4.37 4.93 24.00
CA ILE A 354 -3.60 3.70 23.89
C ILE A 354 -4.39 2.63 24.62
N VAL A 355 -4.99 1.72 23.86
CA VAL A 355 -5.71 0.58 24.41
C VAL A 355 -4.75 -0.59 24.47
N SER A 356 -4.50 -1.08 25.69
CA SER A 356 -3.55 -2.14 25.98
C SER A 356 -4.28 -3.34 26.57
N ALA A 357 -3.85 -4.56 26.26
CA ALA A 357 -4.39 -5.78 26.85
C ALA A 357 -3.35 -6.91 26.87
N ILE A 358 -3.65 -7.99 27.58
CA ILE A 358 -2.78 -9.15 27.76
C ILE A 358 -3.40 -10.39 27.11
N GLN A 359 -2.60 -11.14 26.37
CA GLN A 359 -3.01 -12.42 25.81
C GLN A 359 -3.32 -13.43 26.91
N ARG A 360 -4.50 -14.05 26.81
CA ARG A 360 -5.00 -14.97 27.83
C ARG A 360 -4.03 -16.12 28.10
N GLY A 361 -3.92 -16.48 29.38
CA GLY A 361 -3.32 -17.75 29.77
C GLY A 361 -4.20 -18.91 29.33
N SER A 362 -3.62 -19.94 28.72
CA SER A 362 -4.32 -21.20 28.38
C SER A 362 -4.74 -21.97 29.62
#